data_AF-A0ABC8SD26-F1
#
_entry.id   AF-A0ABC8SD26-F1
#
_cell.length_a   1.000
_cell.length_b   1.000
_cell.length_c   1.000
_cell.angle_alpha   90.00
_cell.angle_beta   90.00
_cell.angle_gamma   90.00
#
_symmetry.space_group_name_H-M   'P 1'
#
loop_
_entity.id
_entity.type
_entity.pdbx_description
1 polymer ?
#
loop_
_entity_poly.entity_id
_entity_poly.type
_entity_poly.pdbx_seq_one_letter_code
_entity_poly.pdbx_strand_id
1 'polypeptide(L)'
;MGHDYNVRRGSPDPLERAISKNYLNEAELESVLKTIEAFPPIVFADEARSLEEKLADAALGNAFLLQGGLCAESFKEFSANNIRDTFKIILQMSVVLMFGGQMPIIKVGRMAGQFAKLRSDPLEEKNGVKLSSYKGDNINGDAFNEKLRIPDPQRMIRAYCFAAATLNLS
;
A
#
# COMPACT_ATOMS: atom_id res chain seq x y z
N MET A 1 22.54 3.99 20.83
CA MET A 1 22.30 2.59 21.22
C MET A 1 21.41 1.98 20.16
N GLY A 2 21.98 1.09 19.33
CA GLY A 2 21.24 0.47 18.21
C GLY A 2 20.30 -0.59 18.75
N HIS A 3 19.02 -0.49 18.41
CA HIS A 3 18.08 -1.57 18.62
C HIS A 3 18.13 -2.50 17.40
N ASP A 4 18.56 -3.74 17.64
CA ASP A 4 18.54 -4.81 16.65
C ASP A 4 17.08 -5.12 16.26
N TYR A 5 16.70 -4.72 15.04
CA TYR A 5 15.43 -5.09 14.42
C TYR A 5 15.51 -6.52 13.88
N ASN A 6 15.56 -7.51 14.76
CA ASN A 6 15.56 -8.91 14.35
C ASN A 6 14.11 -9.43 14.26
N VAL A 7 13.45 -9.11 13.14
CA VAL A 7 12.16 -9.72 12.79
C VAL A 7 12.43 -11.20 12.48
N ARG A 8 12.03 -12.09 13.39
CA ARG A 8 12.19 -13.54 13.23
C ARG A 8 11.57 -13.97 11.89
N ARG A 9 12.38 -14.37 10.91
CA ARG A 9 11.89 -15.01 9.68
C ARG A 9 11.26 -16.35 10.05
N GLY A 10 9.93 -16.39 10.13
CA GLY A 10 9.17 -17.63 10.16
C GLY A 10 9.30 -18.38 8.83
N SER A 11 8.73 -19.58 8.76
CA SER A 11 8.54 -20.29 7.48
C SER A 11 7.89 -19.35 6.44
N PRO A 12 8.25 -19.45 5.14
CA PRO A 12 7.75 -18.54 4.13
C PRO A 12 6.22 -18.46 4.16
N ASP A 13 5.72 -17.24 4.20
CA ASP A 13 4.29 -16.95 4.32
C ASP A 13 3.55 -17.62 3.14
N PRO A 14 2.37 -18.23 3.34
CA PRO A 14 1.51 -18.69 2.25
C PRO A 14 1.33 -17.68 1.10
N LEU A 15 1.38 -16.38 1.41
CA LEU A 15 1.38 -15.27 0.44
C LEU A 15 2.66 -15.22 -0.40
N GLU A 16 3.85 -15.43 0.16
CA GLU A 16 5.11 -15.49 -0.60
C GLU A 16 5.08 -16.61 -1.65
N ARG A 17 4.54 -17.78 -1.29
CA ARG A 17 4.38 -18.91 -2.22
C ARG A 17 3.36 -18.64 -3.32
N ALA A 18 2.30 -17.88 -3.04
CA ALA A 18 1.29 -17.51 -4.04
C ALA A 18 1.79 -16.44 -5.01
N ILE A 19 2.69 -15.56 -4.55
CA ILE A 19 3.32 -14.51 -5.36
C ILE A 19 4.34 -15.12 -6.32
N SER A 20 5.23 -16.01 -5.84
CA SER A 20 6.30 -16.63 -6.65
C SER A 20 5.79 -17.28 -7.94
N LYS A 21 4.66 -18.01 -7.90
CA LYS A 21 4.13 -18.76 -9.05
C LYS A 21 3.65 -17.88 -10.23
N ASN A 22 3.47 -16.58 -10.02
CA ASN A 22 2.92 -15.68 -11.04
C ASN A 22 3.98 -14.86 -11.80
N TYR A 23 5.25 -14.91 -11.40
CA TYR A 23 6.33 -14.19 -12.07
C TYR A 23 7.12 -15.15 -12.96
N LEU A 24 7.41 -14.71 -14.19
CA LEU A 24 8.10 -15.56 -15.19
C LEU A 24 9.56 -15.86 -14.83
N ASN A 25 10.20 -14.98 -14.04
CA ASN A 25 11.61 -15.07 -13.68
C ASN A 25 11.78 -14.99 -12.15
N GLU A 26 11.96 -16.15 -11.52
CA GLU A 26 12.16 -16.24 -10.07
C GLU A 26 13.47 -15.59 -9.60
N ALA A 27 14.54 -15.66 -10.39
CA ALA A 27 15.82 -15.05 -10.04
C ALA A 27 15.74 -13.51 -10.03
N GLU A 28 14.98 -12.94 -10.97
CA GLU A 28 14.71 -11.50 -10.98
C GLU A 28 13.86 -11.06 -9.78
N LEU A 29 12.82 -11.84 -9.47
CA LEU A 29 12.00 -11.60 -8.28
C LEU A 29 12.85 -11.63 -7.00
N GLU A 30 13.71 -12.63 -6.84
CA GLU A 30 14.59 -12.73 -5.67
C GLU A 30 15.57 -11.55 -5.59
N SER A 31 16.13 -11.10 -6.72
CA SER A 31 17.01 -9.93 -6.77
C SER A 31 16.28 -8.65 -6.34
N VAL A 32 15.03 -8.47 -6.78
CA VAL A 32 14.19 -7.33 -6.37
C VAL A 32 13.86 -7.40 -4.88
N LEU A 33 13.47 -8.55 -4.36
CA LEU A 33 13.16 -8.71 -2.94
C LEU A 33 14.37 -8.41 -2.06
N LYS A 34 15.57 -8.88 -2.42
CA LYS A 34 16.83 -8.51 -1.74
C LYS A 34 17.11 -7.02 -1.78
N THR A 35 16.78 -6.36 -2.89
CA THR A 35 16.95 -4.91 -3.04
C THR A 35 16.03 -4.15 -2.07
N ILE A 36 14.76 -4.54 -1.99
CA ILE A 36 13.78 -3.92 -1.09
C ILE A 36 14.09 -4.21 0.37
N GLU A 37 14.57 -5.41 0.71
CA GLU A 37 14.99 -5.75 2.07
C GLU A 37 16.14 -4.86 2.57
N ALA A 38 17.00 -4.39 1.66
CA ALA A 38 18.09 -3.46 2.01
C ALA A 38 17.63 -1.99 2.11
N PHE A 39 16.39 -1.66 1.73
CA PHE A 39 15.89 -0.30 1.84
C PHE A 39 15.45 0.04 3.27
N PRO A 40 15.52 1.33 3.67
CA PRO A 40 14.98 1.76 4.95
C PRO A 40 13.50 1.39 5.11
N PRO A 41 13.03 1.10 6.34
CA PRO A 41 11.62 0.88 6.58
C PRO A 41 10.83 2.17 6.31
N ILE A 42 9.60 2.00 5.80
CA ILE A 42 8.69 3.11 5.50
C ILE A 42 8.08 3.71 6.77
N VAL A 43 7.94 2.90 7.83
CA VAL A 43 7.46 3.31 9.17
C VAL A 43 8.32 2.68 10.25
N PHE A 44 8.45 3.34 11.39
CA PHE A 44 9.16 2.82 12.55
C PHE A 44 8.23 1.97 13.44
N ALA A 45 8.81 1.00 14.14
CA ALA A 45 8.06 0.10 15.02
C ALA A 45 7.34 0.85 16.17
N ASP A 46 7.88 1.97 16.65
CA ASP A 46 7.24 2.80 17.67
C ASP A 46 5.99 3.51 17.14
N GLU A 47 5.97 3.92 15.86
CA GLU A 47 4.80 4.55 15.23
C GLU A 47 3.64 3.56 15.10
N ALA A 48 3.96 2.31 14.73
CA ALA A 48 2.97 1.22 14.66
C ALA A 48 2.37 0.92 16.04
N ARG A 49 3.21 0.82 17.09
CA ARG A 49 2.75 0.63 18.48
C ARG A 49 1.91 1.81 18.97
N SER A 50 2.30 3.05 18.66
CA SER A 50 1.49 4.23 18.99
C SER A 50 0.13 4.23 18.29
N LEU A 51 0.04 3.73 17.05
CA LEU A 51 -1.24 3.57 16.36
C LEU A 51 -2.09 2.47 17.03
N GLU A 52 -1.50 1.34 17.41
CA GLU A 52 -2.19 0.26 18.12
C GLU A 52 -2.83 0.75 19.42
N GLU A 53 -2.11 1.51 20.25
CA GLU A 53 -2.63 2.13 21.47
C GLU A 53 -3.83 3.05 21.19
N LYS A 54 -3.73 3.91 20.16
CA LYS A 54 -4.84 4.77 19.75
C LYS A 54 -6.05 3.95 19.28
N LEU A 55 -5.82 2.88 18.51
CA LEU A 55 -6.90 2.01 18.06
C LEU A 55 -7.58 1.29 19.24
N ALA A 56 -6.85 0.97 20.30
CA ALA A 56 -7.44 0.46 21.54
C ALA A 56 -8.37 1.50 22.19
N ASP A 57 -8.01 2.78 22.21
CA ASP A 57 -8.91 3.85 22.67
C ASP A 57 -10.20 3.91 21.85
N ALA A 58 -10.11 3.76 20.53
CA ALA A 58 -11.30 3.72 19.68
C ALA A 58 -12.18 2.48 19.94
N ALA A 59 -11.57 1.32 20.18
CA ALA A 59 -12.29 0.11 20.54
C ALA A 59 -13.03 0.24 21.89
N LEU A 60 -12.49 1.03 22.82
CA LEU A 60 -13.11 1.35 24.10
C LEU A 60 -14.14 2.50 24.02
N GLY A 61 -14.34 3.10 22.84
CA GLY A 61 -15.25 4.22 22.63
C GLY A 61 -14.70 5.58 23.08
N ASN A 62 -13.41 5.67 23.40
CA ASN A 62 -12.75 6.91 23.82
C ASN A 62 -12.26 7.77 22.64
N ALA A 63 -12.27 7.23 21.42
CA ALA A 63 -11.88 7.92 20.19
C ALA A 63 -12.65 7.37 18.97
N PHE A 64 -12.60 8.09 17.86
CA PHE A 64 -13.17 7.66 16.59
C PHE A 64 -12.10 7.50 15.51
N LEU A 65 -12.15 6.40 14.75
CA LEU A 65 -11.25 6.15 13.62
C LEU A 65 -11.82 6.73 12.33
N LEU A 66 -11.11 7.69 11.75
CA LEU A 66 -11.32 8.17 10.38
C LEU A 66 -10.24 7.58 9.47
N GLN A 67 -10.64 6.64 8.61
CA GLN A 67 -9.79 6.12 7.55
C GLN A 67 -10.28 6.61 6.18
N GLY A 68 -9.39 7.22 5.39
CA GLY A 68 -9.76 7.80 4.10
C GLY A 68 -8.60 7.85 3.11
N GLY A 69 -8.89 7.86 1.82
CA GLY A 69 -7.90 7.94 0.76
C GLY A 69 -8.39 7.32 -0.54
N LEU A 70 -7.46 7.09 -1.48
CA LEU A 70 -7.78 6.58 -2.80
C LEU A 70 -8.16 5.09 -2.74
N CYS A 71 -9.01 4.65 -3.68
CA CYS A 71 -9.38 3.24 -3.82
C CYS A 71 -8.16 2.38 -4.20
N ALA A 72 -7.34 2.90 -5.10
CA ALA A 72 -5.99 2.43 -5.36
C ALA A 72 -5.13 3.55 -5.94
N GLU A 73 -3.87 3.53 -5.57
CA GLU A 73 -2.88 4.45 -6.09
C GLU A 73 -2.40 3.97 -7.47
N SER A 74 -2.15 4.94 -8.36
CA SER A 74 -1.64 4.73 -9.71
C SER A 74 -0.36 5.53 -9.88
N PHE A 75 0.66 4.92 -10.49
CA PHE A 75 1.92 5.59 -10.81
C PHE A 75 1.72 6.77 -11.76
N LYS A 76 0.67 6.74 -12.59
CA LYS A 76 0.36 7.82 -13.54
C LYS A 76 -0.28 9.03 -12.86
N GLU A 77 -1.02 8.81 -11.78
CA GLU A 77 -1.79 9.84 -11.08
C GLU A 77 -1.06 10.39 -9.86
N PHE A 78 0.20 10.02 -9.69
CA PHE A 78 1.03 10.52 -8.61
C PHE A 78 1.37 11.99 -8.82
N SER A 79 0.88 12.82 -7.92
CA SER A 79 1.09 14.25 -7.92
C SER A 79 1.05 14.77 -6.49
N ALA A 80 1.98 15.67 -6.16
CA ALA A 80 2.00 16.34 -4.86
C ALA A 80 0.68 17.07 -4.56
N ASN A 81 0.00 17.58 -5.60
CA ASN A 81 -1.31 18.22 -5.44
C ASN A 81 -2.36 17.20 -4.98
N ASN A 82 -2.40 16.00 -5.59
CA ASN A 82 -3.36 14.96 -5.23
C ASN A 82 -3.15 14.47 -3.79
N ILE A 83 -1.89 14.31 -3.38
CA ILE A 83 -1.54 13.92 -2.00
C ILE A 83 -2.02 14.99 -1.01
N ARG A 84 -1.65 16.25 -1.26
CA ARG A 84 -2.04 17.39 -0.43
C ARG A 84 -3.55 17.54 -0.32
N ASP A 85 -4.26 17.43 -1.44
CA ASP A 85 -5.70 17.65 -1.48
C ASP A 85 -6.45 16.50 -0.78
N THR A 86 -5.95 15.26 -0.89
CA THR A 86 -6.44 14.13 -0.08
C THR A 86 -6.24 14.36 1.41
N PHE A 87 -5.05 14.81 1.81
CA PHE A 87 -4.73 15.11 3.21
C PHE A 87 -5.62 16.22 3.77
N LYS A 88 -5.85 17.29 2.99
CA LYS A 88 -6.78 18.37 3.36
C LYS A 88 -8.18 17.86 3.63
N ILE A 89 -8.71 16.98 2.78
CA ILE A 89 -10.05 16.40 2.96
C ILE A 89 -10.11 15.60 4.28
N ILE A 90 -9.12 14.74 4.54
CA ILE A 90 -9.06 13.96 5.79
C ILE A 90 -9.02 14.88 7.00
N LEU A 91 -8.22 15.96 6.98
CA LEU A 91 -8.17 16.94 8.05
C LEU A 91 -9.49 17.68 8.24
N GLN A 92 -10.13 18.14 7.15
CA GLN A 92 -11.41 18.82 7.21
C GLN A 92 -12.50 17.93 7.82
N MET A 93 -12.60 16.68 7.37
CA MET A 93 -13.52 15.70 7.95
C MET A 93 -13.23 15.45 9.43
N SER A 94 -11.94 15.37 9.81
CA SER A 94 -11.54 15.17 11.21
C SER A 94 -12.04 16.29 12.11
N VAL A 95 -11.93 17.55 11.67
CA VAL A 95 -12.40 18.71 12.44
C VAL A 95 -13.92 18.67 12.62
N VAL A 96 -14.66 18.34 11.55
CA VAL A 96 -16.12 18.22 11.61
C VAL A 96 -16.56 17.10 12.55
N LEU A 97 -15.95 15.91 12.44
CA LEU A 97 -16.26 14.76 13.30
C LEU A 97 -15.89 15.01 14.75
N MET A 98 -14.74 15.66 15.00
CA MET A 98 -14.31 16.01 16.35
C MET A 98 -15.31 16.95 17.02
N PHE A 99 -15.79 17.97 16.30
CA PHE A 99 -16.76 18.93 16.84
C PHE A 99 -18.13 18.28 17.09
N GLY A 100 -18.63 17.47 16.16
CA GLY A 100 -19.93 16.82 16.27
C GLY A 100 -19.97 15.66 17.29
N GLY A 101 -18.88 14.90 17.39
CA GLY A 101 -18.78 13.74 18.29
C GLY A 101 -18.17 14.03 19.65
N GLN A 102 -17.61 15.24 19.85
CA GLN A 102 -16.90 15.65 21.08
C GLN A 102 -15.84 14.65 21.56
N MET A 103 -15.16 14.00 20.62
CA MET A 103 -14.14 12.98 20.92
C MET A 103 -12.92 13.08 19.99
N PRO A 104 -11.75 12.58 20.43
CA PRO A 104 -10.55 12.50 19.61
C PRO A 104 -10.77 11.72 18.32
N ILE A 105 -10.19 12.20 17.21
CA ILE A 105 -10.22 11.52 15.91
C ILE A 105 -8.84 10.99 15.55
N ILE A 106 -8.75 9.67 15.38
CA ILE A 106 -7.57 8.96 14.85
C ILE A 106 -7.66 8.99 13.34
N LYS A 107 -6.60 9.45 12.68
CA LYS A 107 -6.58 9.68 11.23
C LYS A 107 -5.67 8.66 10.58
N VAL A 108 -6.21 7.89 9.64
CA VAL A 108 -5.44 6.88 8.89
C VAL A 108 -5.64 7.09 7.38
N GLY A 109 -4.55 7.35 6.67
CA GLY A 109 -4.56 7.50 5.22
C GLY A 109 -4.53 6.16 4.50
N ARG A 110 -5.36 5.99 3.45
CA ARG A 110 -5.18 4.96 2.41
C ARG A 110 -4.28 5.54 1.31
N MET A 111 -2.99 5.63 1.63
CA MET A 111 -1.96 6.30 0.83
C MET A 111 -0.61 5.60 1.06
N ALA A 112 0.37 5.84 0.20
CA ALA A 112 1.73 5.34 0.34
C ALA A 112 1.86 3.80 0.35
N GLY A 113 1.05 3.10 -0.45
CA GLY A 113 1.18 1.63 -0.56
C GLY A 113 0.01 0.89 -1.19
N GLN A 114 -1.09 1.57 -1.55
CA GLN A 114 -2.29 0.93 -2.10
C GLN A 114 -2.17 0.67 -3.61
N PHE A 115 -1.06 0.06 -4.03
CA PHE A 115 -0.73 -0.21 -5.44
C PHE A 115 -1.15 -1.61 -5.91
N ALA A 116 -1.76 -2.43 -5.05
CA ALA A 116 -2.26 -3.76 -5.39
C ALA A 116 -3.80 -3.83 -5.28
N LYS A 117 -4.41 -4.62 -6.16
CA LYS A 117 -5.85 -4.86 -6.23
C LYS A 117 -6.14 -6.36 -6.30
N LEU A 118 -6.97 -6.83 -5.38
CA LEU A 118 -7.60 -8.14 -5.50
C LEU A 118 -8.62 -8.12 -6.65
N ARG A 119 -8.71 -9.22 -7.38
CA ARG A 119 -9.61 -9.38 -8.53
C ARG A 119 -10.41 -10.67 -8.35
N SER A 120 -11.71 -10.58 -8.55
CA SER A 120 -12.61 -11.73 -8.47
C SER A 120 -12.34 -12.74 -9.59
N ASP A 121 -11.98 -12.25 -10.78
CA ASP A 121 -11.59 -13.07 -11.93
C ASP A 121 -10.11 -12.84 -12.28
N PRO A 122 -9.27 -13.90 -12.36
CA PRO A 122 -7.89 -13.78 -12.79
C PRO A 122 -7.73 -13.31 -14.25
N LEU A 123 -8.75 -13.44 -15.09
CA LEU A 123 -8.74 -13.03 -16.50
C LEU A 123 -9.70 -11.87 -16.75
N GLU A 124 -9.33 -11.01 -17.68
CA GLU A 124 -10.16 -9.93 -18.22
C GLU A 124 -10.35 -10.19 -19.72
N GLU A 125 -11.61 -10.19 -20.17
CA GLU A 125 -11.96 -10.37 -21.58
C GLU A 125 -12.45 -9.05 -22.18
N LYS A 126 -11.89 -8.67 -23.34
CA LYS A 126 -12.37 -7.55 -24.14
C LYS A 126 -12.33 -7.93 -25.61
N ASN A 127 -13.45 -7.71 -26.32
CA ASN A 127 -13.58 -7.98 -27.76
C ASN A 127 -13.13 -9.40 -28.16
N GLY A 128 -13.42 -10.41 -27.33
CA GLY A 128 -13.06 -11.81 -27.56
C GLY A 128 -11.60 -12.18 -27.22
N VAL A 129 -10.78 -11.23 -26.77
CA VAL A 129 -9.40 -11.49 -26.32
C VAL A 129 -9.37 -11.57 -24.79
N LYS A 130 -8.77 -12.62 -24.25
CA LYS A 130 -8.59 -12.83 -22.80
C LYS A 130 -7.14 -12.56 -22.40
N LEU A 131 -6.94 -11.67 -21.43
CA LEU A 131 -5.64 -11.36 -20.82
C LEU A 131 -5.72 -11.50 -19.29
N SER A 132 -4.58 -11.58 -18.61
CA SER A 132 -4.56 -11.48 -17.14
C SER A 132 -5.21 -10.16 -16.70
N SER A 133 -6.07 -10.23 -15.69
CA SER A 133 -6.66 -9.06 -15.04
C SER A 133 -5.56 -8.11 -14.53
N TYR A 134 -5.88 -6.81 -14.52
CA TYR A 134 -5.04 -5.80 -13.90
C TYR A 134 -5.11 -5.94 -12.38
N LYS A 135 -3.97 -6.22 -11.73
CA LYS A 135 -3.85 -6.51 -10.30
C LYS A 135 -3.27 -5.31 -9.52
N GLY A 136 -3.22 -4.13 -10.13
CA GLY A 136 -2.62 -2.94 -9.53
C GLY A 136 -1.20 -2.69 -10.02
N ASP A 137 -0.78 -1.44 -9.93
CA ASP A 137 0.49 -0.95 -10.47
C ASP A 137 1.73 -1.60 -9.86
N ASN A 138 1.61 -2.19 -8.66
CA ASN A 138 2.68 -2.97 -8.04
C ASN A 138 2.96 -4.30 -8.75
N ILE A 139 1.99 -4.80 -9.53
CA ILE A 139 2.06 -6.13 -10.15
C ILE A 139 2.16 -6.00 -11.66
N ASN A 140 1.17 -5.39 -12.32
CA ASN A 140 1.11 -5.27 -13.77
C ASN A 140 0.46 -3.95 -14.21
N GLY A 141 0.45 -3.67 -15.51
CA GLY A 141 -0.06 -2.43 -16.08
C GLY A 141 -1.58 -2.40 -16.27
N ASP A 142 -2.15 -1.20 -16.17
CA ASP A 142 -3.58 -0.92 -16.31
C ASP A 142 -4.11 -1.18 -17.73
N ALA A 143 -3.33 -0.79 -18.74
CA ALA A 143 -3.71 -0.92 -20.14
C ALA A 143 -3.95 -2.39 -20.53
N PHE A 144 -4.96 -2.62 -21.36
CA PHE A 144 -5.31 -3.95 -21.88
C PHE A 144 -4.35 -4.34 -23.01
N ASN A 145 -3.12 -4.69 -22.64
CA ASN A 145 -2.03 -5.05 -23.53
C ASN A 145 -1.28 -6.26 -22.95
N GLU A 146 -1.03 -7.27 -23.78
CA GLU A 146 -0.40 -8.53 -23.37
C GLU A 146 0.90 -8.32 -22.58
N LYS A 147 1.82 -7.51 -23.11
CA LYS A 147 3.11 -7.22 -22.45
C LYS A 147 2.92 -6.53 -21.09
N LEU A 148 1.96 -5.62 -21.00
CA LEU A 148 1.69 -4.90 -19.75
C LEU A 148 0.94 -5.74 -18.73
N ARG A 149 0.25 -6.82 -19.13
CA ARG A 149 -0.46 -7.70 -18.20
C ARG A 149 0.43 -8.77 -17.57
N ILE A 150 1.64 -8.98 -18.09
CA ILE A 150 2.67 -9.81 -17.48
C ILE A 150 3.14 -9.13 -16.17
N PRO A 151 3.16 -9.85 -15.03
CA PRO A 151 3.71 -9.32 -13.78
C PRO A 151 5.19 -8.96 -13.89
N ASP A 152 5.56 -7.77 -13.42
CA ASP A 152 6.93 -7.24 -13.46
C ASP A 152 7.43 -6.93 -12.03
N PRO A 153 8.44 -7.65 -11.51
CA PRO A 153 8.95 -7.45 -10.16
C PRO A 153 9.50 -6.04 -9.93
N GLN A 154 10.06 -5.36 -10.95
CA GLN A 154 10.66 -4.03 -10.80
C GLN A 154 9.64 -2.98 -10.34
N ARG A 155 8.35 -3.23 -10.57
CA ARG A 155 7.26 -2.41 -10.06
C ARG A 155 7.22 -2.32 -8.53
N MET A 156 7.75 -3.31 -7.81
CA MET A 156 7.84 -3.28 -6.35
C MET A 156 8.82 -2.21 -5.84
N ILE A 157 9.98 -2.07 -6.49
CA ILE A 157 10.94 -1.01 -6.17
C ILE A 157 10.31 0.34 -6.47
N ARG A 158 9.61 0.47 -7.61
CA ARG A 158 8.90 1.71 -7.93
C ARG A 158 7.81 2.02 -6.89
N ALA A 159 7.01 1.04 -6.49
CA ALA A 159 5.99 1.21 -5.44
C ALA A 159 6.61 1.67 -4.11
N TYR A 160 7.75 1.09 -3.72
CA TYR A 160 8.51 1.54 -2.54
C TYR A 160 8.92 3.02 -2.66
N CYS A 161 9.53 3.42 -3.78
CA CYS A 161 9.96 4.81 -3.98
C CYS A 161 8.77 5.78 -3.93
N PHE A 162 7.63 5.41 -4.49
CA PHE A 162 6.40 6.21 -4.43
C PHE A 162 5.87 6.30 -3.00
N ALA A 163 5.82 5.18 -2.28
CA ALA A 163 5.38 5.16 -0.89
C ALA A 163 6.26 6.06 0.00
N ALA A 164 7.58 5.94 -0.12
CA ALA A 164 8.53 6.78 0.59
C ALA A 164 8.36 8.27 0.24
N ALA A 165 8.16 8.59 -1.04
CA ALA A 165 7.92 9.97 -1.49
C ALA A 165 6.59 10.53 -0.96
N THR A 166 5.52 9.72 -0.92
CA THR A 166 4.23 10.12 -0.36
C THR A 166 4.34 10.44 1.12
N LEU A 167 4.98 9.57 1.91
CA LEU A 167 5.12 9.80 3.36
C LEU A 167 6.03 10.98 3.69
N ASN A 168 7.04 11.24 2.87
CA ASN A 168 7.90 12.42 3.07
C ASN A 168 7.17 13.75 2.80
N LEU A 169 6.02 13.71 2.11
CA LEU A 169 5.20 14.89 1.82
C LEU A 169 3.99 15.04 2.75
N SER A 170 3.75 14.08 3.64
CA SER A 170 2.59 14.06 4.56
C SER A 170 2.86 14.69 5.93
#